data_AF-M7WXF9-F1
#
_entry.id   AF-M7WXF9-F1
#
_cell.length_a   1.000
_cell.length_b   1.000
_cell.length_c   1.000
_cell.angle_alpha   90.00
_cell.angle_beta   90.00
_cell.angle_gamma   90.00
#
_symmetry.space_group_name_H-M   'P 1'
#
loop_
_entity.id
_entity.type
_entity.pdbx_description
1 polymer ?
#
loop_
_entity_poly.entity_id
_entity_poly.type
_entity_poly.pdbx_seq_one_letter_code
_entity_poly.pdbx_strand_id
1 'polypeptide(L)'
;MFGWGKKESPQAAAGPSQPAAPSPPPPRTFESLVEEELPIQRHSVAMQGGMPSCMTLFDDFVSCYSLGSQFKSIYRHGSTRDCTPKFEDFKFCMSMRKLSDEKREDLWVKRRAEWWARRRLGRSSEDVWDARKNLYTDPLEENRQATQGGSADATA
;
A
#
# COMPACT_ATOMS: atom_id res chain seq x y z
N MET A 1 -5.84 -64.04 42.34
CA MET A 1 -4.77 -63.06 42.56
C MET A 1 -4.22 -62.63 41.21
N PHE A 2 -4.71 -61.54 40.60
CA PHE A 2 -3.97 -60.76 39.59
C PHE A 2 -4.66 -59.39 39.52
N GLY A 3 -4.23 -58.46 40.38
CA GLY A 3 -4.74 -57.10 40.45
C GLY A 3 -4.28 -56.30 39.25
N TRP A 4 -5.23 -55.67 38.56
CA TRP A 4 -4.95 -54.71 37.48
C TRP A 4 -4.50 -53.39 38.11
N GLY A 5 -3.25 -53.00 37.82
CA GLY A 5 -2.65 -51.78 38.32
C GLY A 5 -3.35 -50.52 37.78
N LYS A 6 -3.68 -49.60 38.69
CA LYS A 6 -3.98 -48.20 38.38
C LYS A 6 -2.76 -47.59 37.67
N LYS A 7 -2.93 -47.08 36.45
CA LYS A 7 -1.99 -46.14 35.86
C LYS A 7 -2.35 -44.73 36.32
N GLU A 8 -1.49 -44.16 37.15
CA GLU A 8 -1.47 -42.74 37.46
C GLU A 8 -0.76 -42.02 36.30
N SER A 9 -1.48 -41.15 35.59
CA SER A 9 -0.87 -40.25 34.60
C SER A 9 -0.45 -38.95 35.28
N PRO A 10 0.78 -38.48 35.09
CA PRO A 10 1.23 -37.23 35.69
C PRO A 10 0.60 -36.03 34.99
N GLN A 11 0.46 -34.98 35.78
CA GLN A 11 -0.22 -33.71 35.52
C GLN A 11 0.14 -33.08 34.17
N ALA A 12 -0.90 -32.49 33.57
CA ALA A 12 -0.82 -31.53 32.49
C ALA A 12 0.12 -30.39 32.88
N ALA A 13 1.28 -30.31 32.22
CA ALA A 13 2.11 -29.12 32.23
C ALA A 13 1.30 -27.97 31.64
N ALA A 14 1.11 -26.91 32.43
CA ALA A 14 0.61 -25.64 31.97
C ALA A 14 1.47 -25.19 30.78
N GLY A 15 0.85 -25.13 29.60
CA GLY A 15 1.45 -24.50 28.44
C GLY A 15 1.70 -23.01 28.74
N PRO A 16 2.74 -22.40 28.13
CA PRO A 16 2.99 -20.97 28.31
C PRO A 16 1.74 -20.18 27.93
N SER A 17 1.32 -19.33 28.86
CA SER A 17 0.26 -18.34 28.71
C SER A 17 0.36 -17.65 27.36
N GLN A 18 -0.66 -17.81 26.52
CA GLN A 18 -0.83 -17.02 25.31
C GLN A 18 -0.78 -15.53 25.70
N PRO A 19 0.02 -14.67 25.02
CA PRO A 19 -0.08 -13.24 25.22
C PRO A 19 -1.51 -12.80 24.87
N ALA A 20 -2.08 -11.94 25.71
CA ALA A 20 -3.41 -11.38 25.54
C ALA A 20 -3.63 -10.93 24.10
N ALA A 21 -4.76 -11.34 23.52
CA ALA A 21 -5.13 -10.97 22.16
C ALA A 21 -5.01 -9.45 21.97
N PRO A 22 -4.39 -8.97 20.87
CA PRO A 22 -4.36 -7.55 20.58
C PRO A 22 -5.80 -7.04 20.44
N SER A 23 -6.07 -5.85 20.99
CA SER A 23 -7.32 -5.12 20.79
C SER A 23 -7.67 -5.06 19.30
N PRO A 24 -8.96 -5.21 18.91
CA PRO A 24 -9.34 -5.23 17.51
C PRO A 24 -8.84 -3.95 16.82
N PRO A 25 -8.20 -4.07 15.64
CA PRO A 25 -7.76 -2.89 14.90
C PRO A 25 -8.96 -2.00 14.56
N PRO A 26 -8.77 -0.67 14.49
CA PRO A 26 -9.85 0.23 14.09
C PRO A 26 -10.40 -0.17 12.71
N PRO A 27 -11.71 0.01 12.46
CA PRO A 27 -12.32 -0.38 11.20
C PRO A 27 -11.67 0.38 10.04
N ARG A 28 -11.21 -0.35 9.01
CA ARG A 28 -10.56 0.24 7.85
C ARG A 28 -11.58 0.98 6.99
N THR A 29 -11.56 2.30 7.07
CA THR A 29 -12.35 3.17 6.21
C THR A 29 -11.52 3.57 4.99
N PHE A 30 -12.20 3.86 3.88
CA PHE A 30 -11.53 4.31 2.65
C PHE A 30 -10.61 5.52 2.91
N GLU A 31 -11.07 6.50 3.69
CA GLU A 31 -10.30 7.70 4.03
C GLU A 31 -9.04 7.36 4.84
N SER A 32 -9.14 6.51 5.86
CA SER A 32 -7.98 6.08 6.64
C SER A 32 -6.91 5.37 5.79
N LEU A 33 -7.33 4.59 4.79
CA LEU A 33 -6.43 3.92 3.86
C LEU A 33 -5.75 4.91 2.90
N VAL A 34 -6.48 5.94 2.46
CA VAL A 34 -5.90 7.00 1.64
C VAL A 34 -4.83 7.76 2.42
N GLU A 35 -5.09 8.10 3.69
CA GLU A 35 -4.12 8.79 4.54
C GLU A 35 -2.84 7.97 4.76
N GLU A 36 -2.97 6.66 4.95
CA GLU A 36 -1.82 5.74 5.06
C GLU A 36 -1.02 5.65 3.73
N GLU A 37 -1.70 5.63 2.59
CA GLU A 37 -1.08 5.50 1.27
C GLU A 37 -0.42 6.79 0.77
N LEU A 38 -0.93 7.97 1.15
CA LEU A 38 -0.39 9.25 0.69
C LEU A 38 1.14 9.40 0.85
N PRO A 39 1.75 9.17 2.03
CA PRO A 39 3.20 9.26 2.17
C PRO A 39 3.94 8.24 1.29
N ILE A 40 3.45 7.00 1.22
CA ILE A 40 4.03 5.94 0.39
C ILE A 40 4.03 6.36 -1.08
N GLN A 41 2.89 6.89 -1.56
CA GLN A 41 2.77 7.32 -2.95
C GLN A 41 3.63 8.56 -3.23
N ARG A 42 3.73 9.54 -2.31
CA ARG A 42 4.64 10.69 -2.44
C ARG A 42 6.09 10.23 -2.65
N HIS A 43 6.57 9.33 -1.80
CA HIS A 43 7.93 8.79 -1.94
C HIS A 43 8.10 7.99 -3.24
N SER A 44 7.11 7.18 -3.62
CA SER A 44 7.18 6.39 -4.86
C SER A 44 7.23 7.25 -6.12
N VAL A 45 6.49 8.35 -6.15
CA VAL A 45 6.43 9.29 -7.27
C VAL A 45 7.70 10.13 -7.32
N ALA A 46 8.20 10.58 -6.16
CA ALA A 46 9.48 11.28 -6.07
C ALA A 46 10.64 10.41 -6.60
N MET A 47 10.68 9.12 -6.25
CA MET A 47 11.67 8.18 -6.77
C MET A 47 11.57 7.94 -8.28
N GLN A 48 10.39 8.11 -8.87
CA GLN A 48 10.16 7.99 -10.32
C GLN A 48 10.49 9.28 -11.09
N GLY A 49 10.89 10.35 -10.41
CA GLY A 49 11.17 11.65 -11.02
C GLY A 49 9.93 12.51 -11.26
N GLY A 50 8.85 12.29 -10.49
CA GLY A 50 7.63 13.09 -10.55
C GLY A 50 6.50 12.46 -11.37
N MET A 51 5.52 13.28 -11.76
CA MET A 51 4.40 12.81 -12.59
C MET A 51 4.88 12.53 -14.03
N PRO A 52 4.54 11.36 -14.62
CA PRO A 52 4.90 11.06 -16.01
C PRO A 52 4.20 12.00 -17.00
N SER A 53 4.82 12.21 -18.16
CA SER A 53 4.21 12.99 -19.24
C SER A 53 2.91 12.36 -19.76
N CYS A 54 2.03 13.16 -20.37
CA CYS A 54 0.79 12.61 -20.93
C CYS A 54 1.04 11.66 -22.11
N MET A 55 2.15 11.83 -22.85
CA MET A 55 2.50 10.92 -23.95
C MET A 55 2.94 9.56 -23.43
N THR A 56 3.74 9.51 -22.36
CA THR A 56 4.13 8.23 -21.77
C THR A 56 2.92 7.48 -21.20
N LEU A 57 1.94 8.18 -20.63
CA LEU A 57 0.67 7.56 -20.21
C LEU A 57 -0.18 7.06 -21.39
N PHE A 58 -0.11 7.72 -22.54
CA PHE A 58 -0.76 7.27 -23.76
C PHE A 58 -0.09 6.00 -24.32
N ASP A 59 1.23 5.97 -24.37
CA ASP A 59 1.99 4.79 -24.81
C ASP A 59 1.73 3.58 -23.90
N ASP A 60 1.60 3.81 -22.59
CA ASP A 60 1.16 2.81 -21.61
C ASP A 60 -0.25 2.25 -21.91
N PHE A 61 -1.17 3.11 -22.33
CA PHE A 61 -2.52 2.70 -22.71
C PHE A 61 -2.50 1.86 -24.00
N VAL A 62 -1.81 2.34 -25.05
CA VAL A 62 -1.73 1.64 -26.34
C VAL A 62 -1.00 0.30 -26.18
N SER A 63 0.08 0.26 -25.41
CA SER A 63 0.83 -0.96 -25.13
C SER A 63 -0.02 -2.00 -24.38
N CYS A 64 -0.94 -1.58 -23.52
CA CYS A 64 -1.90 -2.48 -22.88
C CYS A 64 -2.79 -3.20 -23.90
N TYR A 65 -3.32 -2.46 -24.89
CA TYR A 65 -4.16 -2.99 -25.96
C TYR A 65 -3.40 -3.74 -27.05
N SER A 66 -2.06 -3.74 -27.01
CA SER A 66 -1.25 -4.46 -27.98
C SER A 66 -1.65 -5.95 -28.03
N LEU A 67 -1.68 -6.50 -29.24
CA LEU A 67 -2.11 -7.88 -29.49
C LEU A 67 -1.32 -8.90 -28.66
N GLY A 68 -0.02 -8.68 -28.48
CA GLY A 68 0.83 -9.56 -27.67
C GLY A 68 0.47 -9.56 -26.17
N SER A 69 0.19 -8.38 -25.60
CA SER A 69 -0.23 -8.23 -24.20
C SER A 69 -1.58 -8.90 -23.95
N GLN A 70 -2.54 -8.67 -24.85
CA GLN A 70 -3.89 -9.24 -24.76
C GLN A 70 -3.88 -10.76 -24.95
N PHE A 71 -3.10 -11.28 -25.89
CA PHE A 71 -2.97 -12.73 -26.11
C PHE A 71 -2.41 -13.45 -24.87
N LYS A 72 -1.37 -12.88 -24.25
CA LYS A 72 -0.79 -13.46 -23.02
C LYS A 72 -1.79 -13.49 -21.87
N SER A 73 -2.66 -12.49 -21.76
CA SER A 73 -3.72 -12.47 -20.76
C SER A 73 -4.79 -13.51 -21.01
N ILE A 74 -5.23 -13.63 -22.27
CA ILE A 74 -6.21 -14.66 -22.64
C ILE A 74 -5.63 -16.05 -22.36
N TYR A 75 -4.36 -16.28 -22.67
CA TYR A 75 -3.69 -17.56 -22.38
C TYR A 75 -3.61 -17.85 -20.86
N ARG A 76 -3.26 -16.87 -20.04
CA ARG A 76 -3.05 -17.08 -18.58
C ARG A 76 -4.34 -17.04 -17.76
N HIS A 77 -5.26 -16.17 -18.10
CA HIS A 77 -6.44 -15.84 -17.30
C HIS A 77 -7.76 -16.15 -18.01
N GLY A 78 -7.75 -16.48 -19.31
CA GLY A 78 -8.97 -16.75 -20.08
C GLY A 78 -9.75 -15.51 -20.50
N SER A 79 -9.27 -14.31 -20.15
CA SER A 79 -9.93 -13.04 -20.45
C SER A 79 -8.94 -11.99 -20.98
N THR A 80 -9.48 -11.02 -21.71
CA THR A 80 -8.74 -9.80 -22.08
C THR A 80 -8.37 -9.02 -20.83
N ARG A 81 -7.24 -8.30 -20.86
CA ARG A 81 -6.87 -7.40 -19.74
C ARG A 81 -7.79 -6.19 -19.75
N ASP A 82 -8.16 -5.75 -18.55
CA ASP A 82 -8.84 -4.48 -18.36
C ASP A 82 -7.84 -3.33 -18.45
N CYS A 83 -7.82 -2.64 -19.59
CA CYS A 83 -6.94 -1.50 -19.85
C CYS A 83 -7.58 -0.14 -19.49
N THR A 84 -8.80 -0.14 -18.95
CA THR A 84 -9.54 1.07 -18.54
C THR A 84 -8.76 1.95 -17.55
N PRO A 85 -8.08 1.44 -16.52
CA PRO A 85 -7.35 2.30 -15.57
C PRO A 85 -6.26 3.14 -16.25
N LYS A 86 -5.55 2.56 -17.24
CA LYS A 86 -4.52 3.28 -18.00
C LYS A 86 -5.12 4.39 -18.87
N PHE A 87 -6.29 4.14 -19.45
CA PHE A 87 -7.01 5.15 -20.21
C PHE A 87 -7.47 6.32 -19.32
N GLU A 88 -7.96 6.02 -18.12
CA GLU A 88 -8.38 7.05 -17.18
C GLU A 88 -7.20 7.92 -16.72
N ASP A 89 -6.01 7.33 -16.55
CA ASP A 89 -4.80 8.08 -16.20
C ASP A 89 -4.38 9.03 -17.33
N PHE A 90 -4.46 8.58 -18.58
CA PHE A 90 -4.24 9.45 -19.74
C PHE A 90 -5.26 10.61 -19.79
N LYS A 91 -6.56 10.29 -19.61
CA LYS A 91 -7.63 11.31 -19.58
C LYS A 91 -7.42 12.31 -18.44
N PHE A 92 -7.00 11.84 -17.27
CA PHE A 92 -6.69 12.67 -16.12
C PHE A 92 -5.53 13.62 -16.41
N CYS A 93 -4.44 13.12 -16.99
CA CYS A 93 -3.31 13.95 -17.42
C CYS A 93 -3.75 15.06 -18.39
N MET A 94 -4.56 14.70 -19.40
CA MET A 94 -5.09 15.67 -20.36
C MET A 94 -5.99 16.73 -19.71
N SER A 95 -6.78 16.36 -18.70
CA SER A 95 -7.66 17.29 -17.97
C SER A 95 -6.90 18.34 -17.15
N MET A 96 -5.70 18.01 -16.65
CA MET A 96 -4.91 18.87 -15.77
C MET A 96 -3.77 19.61 -16.48
N ARG A 97 -3.71 19.56 -17.81
CA ARG A 97 -2.63 20.17 -18.62
C ARG A 97 -2.44 21.67 -18.40
N LYS A 98 -3.44 22.39 -17.85
CA LYS A 98 -3.37 23.83 -17.55
C LYS A 98 -2.90 24.17 -16.13
N LEU A 99 -2.74 23.20 -15.23
CA LEU A 99 -2.29 23.44 -13.85
C LEU A 99 -0.77 23.67 -13.78
N SER A 100 -0.26 24.19 -12.66
CA SER A 100 1.19 24.20 -12.38
C SER A 100 1.71 22.79 -12.14
N ASP A 101 3.00 22.56 -12.38
CA ASP A 101 3.62 21.23 -12.27
C ASP A 101 3.51 20.66 -10.84
N GLU A 102 3.77 21.48 -9.82
CA GLU A 102 3.61 21.10 -8.39
C GLU A 102 2.17 20.61 -8.09
N LYS A 103 1.16 21.34 -8.56
CA LYS A 103 -0.25 20.96 -8.35
C LYS A 103 -0.60 19.68 -9.10
N ARG A 104 -0.01 19.43 -10.27
CA ARG A 104 -0.23 18.18 -11.01
C ARG A 104 0.35 16.99 -10.25
N GLU A 105 1.55 17.14 -9.69
CA GLU A 105 2.18 16.09 -8.89
C GLU A 105 1.37 15.75 -7.64
N ASP A 106 0.91 16.76 -6.89
CA ASP A 106 0.08 16.56 -5.71
C ASP A 106 -1.23 15.82 -6.03
N LEU A 107 -1.89 16.21 -7.13
CA LEU A 107 -3.12 15.55 -7.59
C LEU A 107 -2.86 14.14 -8.09
N TRP A 108 -1.73 13.91 -8.76
CA TRP A 108 -1.31 12.59 -9.21
C TRP A 108 -1.06 11.63 -8.04
N VAL A 109 -0.36 12.09 -7.01
CA VAL A 109 -0.14 11.33 -5.78
C VAL A 109 -1.46 10.98 -5.10
N LYS A 110 -2.37 11.95 -4.94
CA LYS A 110 -3.69 11.72 -4.34
C LYS A 110 -4.49 10.67 -5.11
N ARG A 111 -4.56 10.81 -6.44
CA ARG A 111 -5.26 9.83 -7.31
C ARG A 111 -4.67 8.42 -7.16
N ARG A 112 -3.34 8.29 -7.10
CA ARG A 112 -2.69 6.99 -6.89
C ARG A 112 -3.03 6.42 -5.52
N ALA A 113 -2.99 7.24 -4.47
CA ALA A 113 -3.35 6.82 -3.11
C ALA A 113 -4.80 6.31 -3.06
N GLU A 114 -5.75 7.03 -3.67
CA GLU A 114 -7.14 6.60 -3.80
C GLU A 114 -7.27 5.26 -4.56
N TRP A 115 -6.53 5.10 -5.66
CA TRP A 115 -6.57 3.87 -6.44
C TRP A 115 -6.03 2.66 -5.66
N TRP A 116 -4.95 2.84 -4.88
CA TRP A 116 -4.43 1.81 -3.99
C TRP A 116 -5.38 1.52 -2.83
N ALA A 117 -5.93 2.55 -2.19
CA ALA A 117 -6.90 2.43 -1.12
C ALA A 117 -8.14 1.63 -1.58
N ARG A 118 -8.66 1.87 -2.80
CA ARG A 118 -9.78 1.10 -3.36
C ARG A 118 -9.45 -0.38 -3.50
N ARG A 119 -8.21 -0.73 -3.86
CA ARG A 119 -7.78 -2.13 -3.95
C ARG A 119 -7.63 -2.78 -2.56
N ARG A 120 -7.08 -2.03 -1.60
CA ARG A 120 -6.91 -2.48 -0.21
C ARG A 120 -8.22 -2.58 0.56
N LEU A 121 -9.28 -1.89 0.11
CA LEU A 121 -10.62 -1.97 0.70
C LEU A 121 -11.31 -3.33 0.43
N GLY A 122 -10.92 -4.04 -0.63
CA GLY A 122 -11.36 -5.41 -0.87
C GLY A 122 -10.73 -6.39 0.12
N ARG A 123 -11.08 -7.68 0.03
CA ARG A 123 -10.45 -8.74 0.83
C ARG A 123 -8.94 -8.74 0.57
N SER A 124 -8.16 -8.32 1.56
CA SER A 124 -6.71 -8.17 1.47
C SER A 124 -6.04 -9.10 2.46
N SER A 125 -4.80 -9.53 2.17
CA SER A 125 -3.99 -10.26 3.15
C SER A 125 -3.75 -9.46 4.43
N GLU A 126 -3.89 -8.14 4.35
CA GLU A 126 -3.74 -7.21 5.46
C GLU A 126 -4.86 -7.34 6.50
N ASP A 127 -5.93 -8.08 6.20
CA ASP A 127 -7.00 -8.38 7.15
C ASP A 127 -6.57 -9.45 8.17
N VAL A 128 -5.56 -10.25 7.80
CA VAL A 128 -5.00 -11.31 8.65
C VAL A 128 -3.62 -10.91 9.18
N TRP A 129 -2.87 -10.10 8.43
CA TRP A 129 -1.48 -9.78 8.72
C TRP A 129 -1.27 -8.27 8.83
N ASP A 130 -0.70 -7.82 9.95
CA ASP A 130 -0.31 -6.43 10.12
C ASP A 130 1.01 -6.11 9.40
N ALA A 131 1.06 -4.94 8.76
CA ALA A 131 2.30 -4.43 8.18
C ALA A 131 3.33 -4.19 9.28
N ARG A 132 4.56 -4.64 9.05
CA ARG A 132 5.66 -4.45 10.00
C ARG A 132 6.06 -2.98 10.03
N LYS A 133 5.78 -2.30 11.15
CA LYS A 133 6.22 -0.93 11.42
C LYS A 133 7.65 -0.98 11.94
N ASN A 134 8.52 -0.07 11.49
CA ASN A 134 9.92 0.09 11.95
C ASN A 134 10.95 -0.94 11.43
N LEU A 135 10.80 -1.43 10.19
CA LEU A 135 11.78 -2.34 9.58
C LEU A 135 13.15 -1.71 9.30
N TYR A 136 13.20 -0.39 9.13
CA TYR A 136 14.41 0.35 8.85
C TYR A 136 14.29 1.75 9.45
N THR A 137 15.30 2.17 10.21
CA THR A 137 15.47 3.58 10.60
C THR A 137 15.90 4.32 9.35
N ASP A 138 14.98 5.06 8.72
CA ASP A 138 15.33 5.91 7.59
C ASP A 138 16.25 7.05 8.08
N PRO A 139 17.53 7.11 7.67
CA PRO A 139 18.42 8.20 8.07
C PRO A 139 17.91 9.55 7.57
N LEU A 140 17.03 9.61 6.57
CA LEU A 140 16.40 10.85 6.13
C LEU A 140 15.32 11.35 7.10
N GLU A 141 14.65 10.44 7.83
CA GLU A 141 13.71 10.82 8.89
C GLU A 141 14.43 11.45 10.08
N GLU A 142 15.59 10.92 10.48
CA GLU A 142 16.43 11.51 11.51
C GLU A 142 16.88 12.93 11.12
N ASN A 143 17.28 13.13 9.86
CA ASN A 143 17.64 14.46 9.33
C ASN A 143 16.44 15.43 9.29
N ARG A 144 15.23 14.96 8.99
CA ARG A 144 13.99 15.76 9.06
C ARG A 144 13.64 16.13 10.51
N GLN A 145 13.80 15.21 11.45
CA GLN A 145 13.56 15.46 12.88
C GLN A 145 14.60 16.41 13.46
N ALA A 146 15.88 16.30 13.06
CA ALA A 146 16.95 17.21 13.46
C ALA A 146 16.72 18.64 12.94
N THR A 147 16.26 18.78 11.68
CA THR A 147 15.91 20.09 11.11
C THR A 147 14.66 20.70 11.75
N GLN A 148 13.71 19.89 12.22
CA GLN A 148 12.52 20.35 12.95
C GLN A 148 12.80 20.67 14.43
N GLY A 149 13.74 19.97 15.08
CA GLY A 149 14.17 20.30 16.45
C GLY A 149 14.92 21.63 16.53
N GLY A 150 15.72 21.96 15.51
CA GLY A 150 16.46 23.22 15.46
C GLY A 150 15.62 24.48 15.23
N SER A 151 14.38 24.36 14.74
CA SER A 151 13.48 25.50 14.56
C SER A 151 12.63 25.82 15.79
N ALA A 152 12.42 24.84 16.68
CA ALA A 152 11.68 25.02 17.93
C ALA A 152 12.53 25.76 19.00
N ASP A 153 13.84 25.55 19.03
CA ASP A 153 14.76 26.22 19.97
C ASP A 153 15.12 27.68 19.59
N ALA A 154 14.68 28.18 18.43
CA ALA A 154 14.95 29.54 17.96
C ALA A 154 13.84 30.57 18.30
N THR A 155 12.83 30.18 19.09
CA THR A 155 11.70 31.04 19.49
C THR A 155 11.57 31.25 21.00
N ALA A 156 12.65 31.04 21.76
CA ALA A 156 12.75 31.34 23.19
C ALA A 156 13.80 32.43 23.48
#